data_AF-A0AA43UL91-F1
#
_entry.id   AF-A0AA43UL91-F1
#
_cell.length_a   1.000
_cell.length_b   1.000
_cell.length_c   1.000
_cell.angle_alpha   90.00
_cell.angle_beta   90.00
_cell.angle_gamma   90.00
#
_symmetry.space_group_name_H-M   'P 1'
#
loop_
_entity.id
_entity.type
_entity.pdbx_description
1 polymer ?
#
loop_
_entity_poly.entity_id
_entity_poly.type
_entity_poly.pdbx_seq_one_letter_code
_entity_poly.pdbx_strand_id
1 'polypeptide(L)'
;MRKEAGKRGRMLAALAVLAVAAVALTAVAAVPEAQAAETIDVSNESGLSNMTDGNTYRLSGPVTIHSTITVTSGISVTLDLNGHTLSVAGGSIIVQGSLTITDSGSGGTLIYNGTTYSALIFVESEGSLKVEGGTITSSSSSVIPIRITGGTVTIEGGDSVAHRSELERDLYDFWRIQHVR
;
A
#
# COMPACT_ATOMS: atom_id res chain seq x y z
N MET A 1 -79.89 4.75 -40.27
CA MET A 1 -80.65 3.49 -40.46
C MET A 1 -79.88 2.59 -41.42
N ARG A 2 -79.38 1.44 -40.93
CA ARG A 2 -79.52 0.10 -41.54
C ARG A 2 -78.74 -0.90 -40.66
N LYS A 3 -79.51 -1.79 -40.02
CA LYS A 3 -79.07 -3.05 -39.41
C LYS A 3 -78.41 -3.92 -40.47
N GLU A 4 -77.47 -4.77 -40.07
CA GLU A 4 -77.72 -6.22 -40.15
C GLU A 4 -76.72 -7.04 -39.34
N ALA A 5 -77.28 -8.06 -38.68
CA ALA A 5 -76.61 -9.08 -37.92
C ALA A 5 -76.64 -10.38 -38.72
N GLY A 6 -75.57 -11.16 -38.71
CA GLY A 6 -75.52 -12.54 -39.22
C GLY A 6 -74.33 -13.26 -38.59
N LYS A 7 -74.48 -13.90 -37.43
CA LYS A 7 -74.94 -15.30 -37.22
C LYS A 7 -73.83 -16.36 -37.38
N ARG A 8 -73.16 -16.63 -36.25
CA ARG A 8 -72.82 -17.96 -35.68
C ARG A 8 -72.06 -18.96 -36.56
N GLY A 9 -70.75 -19.06 -36.34
CA GLY A 9 -69.91 -20.25 -36.53
C GLY A 9 -69.21 -20.59 -35.20
N ARG A 10 -68.91 -21.86 -34.94
CA ARG A 10 -68.68 -22.46 -33.61
C ARG A 10 -67.18 -22.54 -33.27
N MET A 11 -66.89 -22.74 -31.97
CA MET A 11 -65.72 -23.43 -31.36
C MET A 11 -64.69 -22.57 -30.61
N LEU A 12 -64.79 -22.66 -29.28
CA LEU A 12 -63.76 -23.07 -28.30
C LEU A 12 -62.33 -22.48 -28.39
N ALA A 13 -61.84 -22.14 -27.18
CA ALA A 13 -60.45 -21.95 -26.76
C ALA A 13 -59.81 -20.59 -27.09
N ALA A 14 -58.99 -19.97 -26.26
CA ALA A 14 -58.64 -20.12 -24.85
C ALA A 14 -57.70 -18.94 -24.52
N LEU A 15 -57.51 -18.70 -23.23
CA LEU A 15 -56.36 -18.04 -22.61
C LEU A 15 -56.21 -16.51 -22.73
N ALA A 16 -56.36 -15.91 -21.55
CA ALA A 16 -55.86 -14.60 -21.17
C ALA A 16 -54.35 -14.48 -21.37
N VAL A 17 -53.88 -13.28 -21.74
CA VAL A 17 -52.51 -12.85 -21.48
C VAL A 17 -52.59 -11.50 -20.77
N LEU A 18 -52.44 -11.57 -19.44
CA LEU A 18 -52.17 -10.44 -18.56
C LEU A 18 -50.68 -10.09 -18.74
N ALA A 19 -50.37 -9.00 -19.43
CA ALA A 19 -49.00 -8.55 -19.58
C ALA A 19 -48.53 -7.87 -18.28
N VAL A 20 -47.79 -8.59 -17.44
CA VAL A 20 -47.00 -8.01 -16.35
C VAL A 20 -45.70 -7.51 -16.94
N ALA A 21 -45.54 -6.19 -17.06
CA ALA A 21 -44.27 -5.58 -17.41
C ALA A 21 -43.32 -5.65 -16.20
N ALA A 22 -42.47 -6.67 -16.15
CA ALA A 22 -41.34 -6.70 -15.23
C ALA A 22 -40.25 -5.73 -15.74
N VAL A 23 -40.15 -4.56 -15.13
CA VAL A 23 -38.99 -3.68 -15.31
C VAL A 23 -37.85 -4.32 -14.52
N ALA A 24 -36.93 -4.97 -15.23
CA ALA A 24 -35.69 -5.46 -14.64
C ALA A 24 -34.79 -4.26 -14.33
N LEU A 25 -34.69 -3.90 -13.04
CA LEU A 25 -33.70 -2.96 -12.56
C LEU A 25 -32.34 -3.67 -12.54
N THR A 26 -31.50 -3.44 -13.54
CA THR A 26 -30.11 -3.89 -13.51
C THR A 26 -29.36 -3.01 -12.52
N ALA A 27 -29.11 -3.54 -11.32
CA ALA A 27 -28.07 -3.01 -10.46
C ALA A 27 -26.74 -3.19 -11.19
N VAL A 28 -26.21 -2.11 -11.76
CA VAL A 28 -24.80 -2.06 -12.14
C VAL A 28 -24.05 -2.08 -10.81
N ALA A 29 -23.51 -3.24 -10.45
CA ALA A 29 -22.48 -3.29 -9.42
C ALA A 29 -21.37 -2.37 -9.91
N ALA A 30 -21.16 -1.24 -9.23
CA ALA A 30 -19.97 -0.44 -9.43
C ALA A 30 -18.79 -1.36 -9.14
N VAL A 31 -18.17 -1.90 -10.18
CA VAL A 31 -16.83 -2.47 -10.07
C VAL A 31 -16.01 -1.28 -9.58
N PRO A 32 -15.37 -1.34 -8.40
CA PRO A 32 -14.50 -0.26 -7.98
C PRO A 32 -13.51 -0.04 -9.11
N GLU A 33 -13.52 1.16 -9.71
CA GLU A 33 -12.53 1.53 -10.68
C GLU A 33 -11.18 1.39 -9.98
N ALA A 34 -10.41 0.38 -10.37
CA ALA A 34 -9.04 0.24 -9.91
C ALA A 34 -8.32 1.50 -10.40
N GLN A 35 -8.08 2.42 -9.48
CA GLN A 35 -7.35 3.64 -9.76
C GLN A 35 -5.99 3.21 -10.33
N ALA A 36 -5.69 3.66 -11.55
CA ALA A 36 -4.42 3.29 -12.18
C ALA A 36 -3.29 3.81 -11.30
N ALA A 37 -2.45 2.91 -10.81
CA ALA A 37 -1.28 3.24 -10.01
C ALA A 37 -0.42 4.27 -10.76
N GLU A 38 -0.29 5.47 -10.21
CA GLU A 38 0.55 6.52 -10.77
C GLU A 38 1.95 6.44 -10.16
N THR A 39 2.97 6.77 -10.95
CA THR A 39 4.31 7.03 -10.44
C THR A 39 4.50 8.54 -10.28
N ILE A 40 4.70 8.98 -9.04
CA ILE A 40 4.91 10.36 -8.64
C ILE A 40 6.40 10.54 -8.33
N ASP A 41 7.08 11.40 -9.11
CA ASP A 41 8.48 11.72 -8.86
C ASP A 41 8.62 12.68 -7.66
N VAL A 42 9.45 12.29 -6.69
CA VAL A 42 9.69 12.99 -5.43
C VAL A 42 11.09 13.62 -5.48
N SER A 43 11.16 14.95 -5.34
CA SER A 43 12.42 15.70 -5.31
C SER A 43 12.70 16.33 -3.94
N ASN A 44 11.75 16.28 -3.00
CA ASN A 44 11.86 16.82 -1.66
C ASN A 44 10.79 16.22 -0.73
N GLU A 45 10.88 16.54 0.56
CA GLU A 45 10.02 16.00 1.64
C GLU A 45 8.52 16.17 1.40
N SER A 46 8.07 17.27 0.77
CA SER A 46 6.63 17.50 0.59
C SER A 46 5.97 16.49 -0.35
N GLY A 47 6.74 15.83 -1.21
CA GLY A 47 6.25 14.75 -2.06
C GLY A 47 5.83 13.49 -1.30
N LEU A 48 6.20 13.38 -0.02
CA LEU A 48 5.90 12.22 0.83
C LEU A 48 4.89 12.52 1.95
N SER A 49 4.43 13.78 2.08
CA SER A 49 3.61 14.19 3.23
C SER A 49 2.11 13.89 3.10
N ASN A 50 1.63 13.41 1.95
CA ASN A 50 0.23 13.03 1.71
C ASN A 50 0.17 11.90 0.67
N MET A 51 0.71 10.74 1.02
CA MET A 51 0.69 9.61 0.09
C MET A 51 -0.76 9.10 -0.11
N THR A 52 -1.12 8.78 -1.34
CA THR A 52 -2.45 8.32 -1.73
C THR A 52 -2.41 6.87 -2.17
N ASP A 53 -3.51 6.15 -1.93
CA ASP A 53 -3.62 4.72 -2.19
C ASP A 53 -3.30 4.35 -3.65
N GLY A 54 -2.61 3.23 -3.82
CA GLY A 54 -2.23 2.65 -5.10
C GLY A 54 -0.99 3.25 -5.77
N ASN A 55 -0.45 4.38 -5.29
CA ASN A 55 0.61 5.09 -5.99
C ASN A 55 2.04 4.65 -5.63
N THR A 56 2.95 4.86 -6.58
CA THR A 56 4.39 4.73 -6.39
C THR A 56 5.02 6.12 -6.27
N TYR A 57 5.79 6.33 -5.22
CA TYR A 57 6.53 7.55 -4.94
C TYR A 57 8.01 7.28 -5.20
N ARG A 58 8.51 7.76 -6.35
CA ARG A 58 9.85 7.47 -6.83
C ARG A 58 10.78 8.63 -6.56
N LEU A 59 11.93 8.39 -5.94
CA LEU A 59 12.92 9.44 -5.75
C LEU A 59 13.50 9.86 -7.11
N SER A 60 13.54 11.17 -7.34
CA SER A 60 14.22 11.80 -8.49
C SER A 60 15.63 12.31 -8.14
N GLY A 61 16.00 12.18 -6.88
CA GLY A 61 17.29 12.55 -6.30
C GLY A 61 17.30 12.27 -4.80
N PRO A 62 18.41 12.53 -4.09
CA PRO A 62 18.46 12.40 -2.64
C PRO A 62 17.46 13.32 -1.95
N VAL A 63 16.76 12.82 -0.93
CA VAL A 63 15.77 13.56 -0.16
C VAL A 63 16.06 13.42 1.32
N THR A 64 15.93 14.51 2.08
CA THR A 64 15.99 14.49 3.54
C THR A 64 14.63 14.89 4.11
N ILE A 65 14.13 14.09 5.04
CA ILE A 65 12.87 14.36 5.75
C ILE A 65 13.16 14.75 7.21
N HIS A 66 12.43 15.75 7.69
CA HIS A 66 12.56 16.31 9.04
C HIS A 66 11.34 16.01 9.90
N SER A 67 10.24 15.59 9.28
CA SER A 67 8.99 15.24 9.94
C SER A 67 8.70 13.75 9.83
N THR A 68 7.82 13.26 10.68
CA THR A 68 7.30 11.89 10.58
C THR A 68 6.40 11.76 9.37
N ILE A 69 6.62 10.70 8.59
CA ILE A 69 5.72 10.27 7.51
C ILE A 69 4.88 9.12 8.05
N THR A 70 3.57 9.15 7.81
CA THR A 70 2.66 8.07 8.18
C THR A 70 2.00 7.50 6.94
N VAL A 71 2.21 6.21 6.69
CA VAL A 71 1.37 5.43 5.76
C VAL A 71 0.16 4.97 6.55
N THR A 72 -0.96 5.66 6.40
CA THR A 72 -2.17 5.45 7.20
C THR A 72 -2.85 4.12 6.90
N SER A 73 -3.63 3.57 7.85
CA SER A 73 -4.42 2.36 7.60
C SER A 73 -5.38 2.57 6.41
N GLY A 74 -5.61 1.51 5.64
CA GLY A 74 -6.47 1.53 4.46
C GLY A 74 -5.84 2.05 3.17
N ILE A 75 -4.57 2.50 3.17
CA ILE A 75 -3.83 2.81 1.95
C ILE A 75 -2.66 1.85 1.74
N SER A 76 -2.33 1.60 0.47
CA SER A 76 -1.18 0.85 0.00
C SER A 76 -0.35 1.71 -0.93
N VAL A 77 0.94 1.86 -0.63
CA VAL A 77 1.85 2.73 -1.37
C VAL A 77 3.19 2.06 -1.60
N THR A 78 3.86 2.43 -2.68
CA THR A 78 5.25 2.02 -2.95
C THR A 78 6.18 3.21 -2.84
N LEU A 79 7.27 3.08 -2.10
CA LEU A 79 8.41 3.99 -2.11
C LEU A 79 9.51 3.35 -2.97
N ASP A 80 9.80 3.96 -4.11
CA ASP A 80 10.89 3.56 -4.99
C ASP A 80 12.11 4.46 -4.76
N LEU A 81 13.19 3.89 -4.22
CA LEU A 81 14.42 4.61 -3.92
C LEU A 81 15.17 5.02 -5.20
N ASN A 82 14.97 4.32 -6.32
CA ASN A 82 15.54 4.66 -7.64
C ASN A 82 17.05 5.03 -7.60
N GLY A 83 17.85 4.26 -6.87
CA GLY A 83 19.29 4.47 -6.70
C GLY A 83 19.67 5.66 -5.82
N HIS A 84 18.72 6.30 -5.14
CA HIS A 84 18.93 7.49 -4.33
C HIS A 84 18.78 7.24 -2.82
N THR A 85 19.26 8.21 -2.05
CA THR A 85 19.18 8.17 -0.59
C THR A 85 17.98 8.95 -0.08
N LEU A 86 17.13 8.31 0.72
CA LEU A 86 16.17 8.96 1.60
C LEU A 86 16.75 9.00 3.01
N SER A 87 17.07 10.20 3.50
CA SER A 87 17.60 10.43 4.85
C SER A 87 16.51 10.91 5.80
N VAL A 88 16.30 10.19 6.90
CA VAL A 88 15.38 10.58 7.96
C VAL A 88 16.16 11.26 9.09
N ALA A 89 16.05 12.58 9.19
CA ALA A 89 16.84 13.39 10.12
C ALA A 89 16.05 13.82 11.38
N GLY A 90 14.75 14.07 11.26
CA GLY A 90 13.94 14.61 12.36
C GLY A 90 12.69 13.81 12.75
N GLY A 91 12.29 12.83 11.93
CA GLY A 91 11.05 12.06 12.11
C GLY A 91 11.26 10.54 12.09
N SER A 92 10.22 9.80 11.74
CA SER A 92 10.29 8.37 11.41
C SER A 92 9.27 8.06 10.32
N ILE A 93 9.30 6.84 9.78
CA ILE A 93 8.24 6.32 8.93
C ILE A 93 7.36 5.41 9.77
N ILE A 94 6.10 5.78 9.94
CA ILE A 94 5.10 4.98 10.65
C ILE A 94 4.25 4.26 9.61
N VAL A 95 4.17 2.93 9.72
CA VAL A 95 3.43 2.07 8.81
C VAL A 95 2.23 1.50 9.56
N GLN A 96 1.05 2.02 9.25
CA GLN A 96 -0.27 1.54 9.70
C GLN A 96 -1.08 0.93 8.54
N GLY A 97 -0.82 1.36 7.30
CA GLY A 97 -1.29 0.74 6.06
C GLY A 97 -0.26 -0.22 5.47
N SER A 98 -0.18 -0.27 4.14
CA SER A 98 0.80 -1.09 3.42
C SER A 98 1.87 -0.21 2.75
N LEU A 99 3.13 -0.46 3.07
CA LEU A 99 4.29 0.19 2.45
C LEU A 99 5.16 -0.87 1.78
N THR A 100 5.37 -0.74 0.47
CA THR A 100 6.42 -1.46 -0.23
C THR A 100 7.62 -0.53 -0.43
N ILE A 101 8.82 -1.00 -0.07
CA ILE A 101 10.08 -0.34 -0.38
C ILE A 101 10.75 -1.12 -1.49
N THR A 102 11.09 -0.44 -2.57
CA THR A 102 11.84 -1.00 -3.69
C THR A 102 12.98 -0.07 -4.09
N ASP A 103 13.91 -0.59 -4.88
CA ASP A 103 14.97 0.19 -5.50
C ASP A 103 15.04 -0.21 -6.97
N SER A 104 14.37 0.54 -7.85
CA SER A 104 14.41 0.30 -9.29
C SER A 104 15.76 0.69 -9.92
N GLY A 105 16.57 1.47 -9.17
CA GLY A 105 17.94 1.82 -9.52
C GLY A 105 18.95 0.88 -8.87
N SER A 106 20.13 1.42 -8.54
CA SER A 106 21.17 0.69 -7.84
C SER A 106 21.72 1.51 -6.68
N GLY A 107 21.84 0.91 -5.49
CA GLY A 107 22.44 1.56 -4.33
C GLY A 107 21.49 2.50 -3.58
N GLY A 108 20.18 2.40 -3.85
CA GLY A 108 19.16 3.13 -3.11
C GLY A 108 19.25 2.81 -1.62
N THR A 109 19.19 3.85 -0.79
CA THR A 109 19.37 3.72 0.65
C THR A 109 18.32 4.52 1.40
N LEU A 110 17.67 3.89 2.37
CA LEU A 110 16.85 4.53 3.38
C LEU A 110 17.64 4.54 4.70
N ILE A 111 18.05 5.72 5.15
CA ILE A 111 18.94 5.87 6.31
C ILE A 111 18.35 6.79 7.37
N TYR A 112 18.42 6.35 8.63
CA TYR A 112 18.10 7.19 9.76
C TYR A 112 19.34 7.88 10.29
N ASN A 113 19.33 9.21 10.25
CA ASN A 113 20.36 10.11 10.73
C ASN A 113 19.89 10.99 11.90
N GLY A 114 18.66 10.79 12.37
CA GLY A 114 18.12 11.50 13.53
C GLY A 114 18.64 10.97 14.86
N THR A 115 18.28 11.65 15.94
CA THR A 115 18.66 11.29 17.31
C THR A 115 17.47 11.12 18.25
N THR A 116 16.25 11.42 17.77
CA THR A 116 15.05 11.52 18.62
C THR A 116 14.31 10.19 18.74
N TYR A 117 14.17 9.47 17.63
CA TYR A 117 13.43 8.21 17.54
C TYR A 117 14.35 7.00 17.71
N SER A 118 13.77 5.92 18.24
CA SER A 118 14.48 4.64 18.45
C SER A 118 14.47 3.70 17.24
N ALA A 119 13.79 4.10 16.15
CA ALA A 119 13.77 3.36 14.90
C ALA A 119 13.58 4.28 13.68
N LEU A 120 13.98 3.82 12.49
CA LEU A 120 13.67 4.48 11.23
C LEU A 120 12.20 4.23 10.86
N ILE A 121 11.82 2.96 10.86
CA ILE A 121 10.47 2.49 10.52
C ILE A 121 9.83 1.85 11.75
N PHE A 122 8.61 2.29 12.07
CA PHE A 122 7.72 1.63 13.02
C PHE A 122 6.60 0.94 12.26
N VAL A 123 6.48 -0.38 12.40
CA VAL A 123 5.39 -1.16 11.80
C VAL A 123 4.37 -1.49 12.89
N GLU A 124 3.32 -0.69 12.93
CA GLU A 124 2.28 -0.72 13.97
C GLU A 124 1.21 -1.78 13.67
N SER A 125 0.23 -1.92 14.59
CA SER A 125 -0.88 -2.84 14.40
C SER A 125 -1.59 -2.56 13.07
N GLU A 126 -1.87 -3.62 12.30
CA GLU A 126 -2.40 -3.59 10.91
C GLU A 126 -1.40 -3.14 9.82
N GLY A 127 -0.25 -2.59 10.21
CA GLY A 127 0.81 -2.21 9.26
C GLY A 127 1.40 -3.40 8.53
N SER A 128 1.68 -3.23 7.25
CA SER A 128 2.43 -4.19 6.44
C SER A 128 3.59 -3.49 5.74
N LEU A 129 4.82 -3.91 6.04
CA LEU A 129 6.02 -3.47 5.34
C LEU A 129 6.51 -4.60 4.45
N LYS A 130 6.66 -4.32 3.16
CA LYS A 130 7.36 -5.19 2.22
C LYS A 130 8.66 -4.51 1.78
N VAL A 131 9.77 -5.23 1.82
CA VAL A 131 11.06 -4.76 1.31
C VAL A 131 11.49 -5.66 0.17
N GLU A 132 11.48 -5.10 -1.05
CA GLU A 132 11.85 -5.81 -2.28
C GLU A 132 13.28 -5.44 -2.73
N GLY A 133 13.80 -4.28 -2.32
CA GLY A 133 15.12 -3.80 -2.71
C GLY A 133 15.62 -2.62 -1.88
N GLY A 134 16.87 -2.23 -2.14
CA GLY A 134 17.58 -1.14 -1.45
C GLY A 134 18.18 -1.53 -0.09
N THR A 135 18.80 -0.55 0.57
CA THR A 135 19.40 -0.72 1.90
C THR A 135 18.62 0.08 2.95
N ILE A 136 18.20 -0.56 4.05
CA ILE A 136 17.52 0.13 5.16
C ILE A 136 18.42 0.08 6.39
N THR A 137 18.89 1.24 6.85
CA THR A 137 19.95 1.33 7.86
C THR A 137 19.84 2.54 8.78
N SER A 138 20.71 2.63 9.79
CA SER A 138 20.88 3.82 10.61
C SER A 138 22.35 4.13 10.83
N SER A 139 22.71 5.41 10.90
CA SER A 139 24.04 5.86 11.32
C SER A 139 24.28 5.71 12.83
N SER A 140 23.24 5.45 13.63
CA SER A 140 23.34 5.23 15.07
C SER A 140 23.21 3.75 15.41
N SER A 141 24.17 3.21 16.16
CA SER A 141 24.14 1.82 16.65
C SER A 141 23.03 1.55 17.68
N SER A 142 22.43 2.61 18.24
CA SER A 142 21.33 2.52 19.21
C SER A 142 19.96 2.60 18.56
N VAL A 143 19.90 2.80 17.24
CA VAL A 143 18.66 2.86 16.48
C VAL A 143 18.49 1.55 15.73
N ILE A 144 17.27 1.03 15.78
CA ILE A 144 16.88 -0.15 15.03
C ILE A 144 16.30 0.32 13.68
N PRO A 145 16.80 -0.12 12.51
CA PRO A 145 16.25 0.34 11.23
C PRO A 145 14.74 0.04 11.11
N ILE A 146 14.30 -1.19 11.38
CA ILE A 146 12.88 -1.56 11.35
C ILE A 146 12.46 -2.13 12.71
N ARG A 147 11.52 -1.47 13.38
CA ARG A 147 10.88 -1.94 14.61
C ARG A 147 9.45 -2.39 14.32
N ILE A 148 9.16 -3.63 14.67
CA ILE A 148 7.82 -4.22 14.56
C ILE A 148 7.15 -4.14 15.93
N THR A 149 6.05 -3.40 16.05
CA THR A 149 5.26 -3.26 17.29
C THR A 149 3.92 -3.98 17.24
N GLY A 150 3.41 -4.30 16.05
CA GLY A 150 2.18 -5.08 15.91
C GLY A 150 1.83 -5.58 14.50
N GLY A 151 2.52 -5.11 13.46
CA GLY A 151 2.23 -5.46 12.07
C GLY A 151 3.08 -6.59 11.49
N THR A 152 3.13 -6.64 10.16
CA THR A 152 3.86 -7.64 9.38
C THR A 152 5.03 -7.03 8.63
N VAL A 153 6.14 -7.75 8.55
CA VAL A 153 7.30 -7.36 7.72
C VAL A 153 7.68 -8.55 6.86
N THR A 154 7.77 -8.32 5.55
CA THR A 154 8.28 -9.28 4.57
C THR A 154 9.51 -8.67 3.90
N ILE A 155 10.63 -9.38 3.91
CA ILE A 155 11.86 -8.97 3.23
C ILE A 155 12.14 -10.01 2.13
N GLU A 156 11.94 -9.62 0.89
CA GLU A 156 12.16 -10.46 -0.30
C GLU A 156 13.46 -10.09 -1.03
N GLY A 157 14.02 -8.91 -0.76
CA GLY A 157 15.28 -8.43 -1.32
C GLY A 157 15.86 -7.24 -0.57
N GLY A 158 16.97 -6.71 -1.07
CA GLY A 158 17.73 -5.64 -0.44
C GLY A 158 18.68 -6.10 0.67
N ASP A 159 19.35 -5.14 1.30
CA ASP A 159 20.21 -5.32 2.47
C ASP A 159 19.61 -4.57 3.66
N SER A 160 18.79 -5.27 4.45
CA SER A 160 17.97 -4.66 5.51
C SER A 160 17.98 -5.49 6.79
N VAL A 161 18.09 -4.81 7.93
CA VAL A 161 18.04 -5.43 9.27
C VAL A 161 16.72 -5.07 9.96
N ALA A 162 15.92 -6.09 10.30
CA ALA A 162 14.65 -5.92 11.03
C ALA A 162 14.70 -6.54 12.43
N HIS A 163 14.07 -5.88 13.41
CA HIS A 163 13.96 -6.36 14.78
C HIS A 163 12.51 -6.40 15.24
N ARG A 164 12.09 -7.57 15.76
CA ARG A 164 10.79 -7.78 16.39
C ARG A 164 10.92 -7.59 17.90
N SER A 165 10.05 -6.80 18.52
CA SER A 165 10.15 -6.45 19.95
C SER A 165 10.00 -7.60 20.96
N GLU A 166 9.77 -8.84 20.50
CA GLU A 166 9.41 -10.00 21.36
C GLU A 166 10.46 -11.12 21.43
N LEU A 167 11.64 -10.99 20.82
CA LEU A 167 12.69 -12.01 20.96
C LEU A 167 13.92 -11.41 21.67
N GLU A 168 14.38 -12.15 22.69
CA GLU A 168 15.48 -11.80 23.57
C GLU A 168 16.74 -11.38 22.79
N ARG A 169 17.52 -10.49 23.42
CA ARG A 169 18.72 -9.81 22.88
C ARG A 169 19.76 -10.75 22.23
N ASP A 170 19.66 -12.05 22.44
CA ASP A 170 20.62 -13.07 22.00
C ASP A 170 20.57 -13.37 20.49
N LEU A 171 19.49 -13.02 19.77
CA LEU A 171 19.46 -13.11 18.30
C LEU A 171 20.23 -11.98 17.59
N TYR A 172 20.57 -10.89 18.31
CA TYR A 172 21.29 -9.73 17.76
C TYR A 172 22.73 -10.08 17.36
N ASP A 173 23.41 -10.95 18.12
CA ASP A 173 24.78 -11.37 17.82
C ASP A 173 24.84 -12.47 16.75
N PHE A 174 23.79 -13.28 16.61
CA PHE A 174 23.76 -14.38 15.64
C PHE A 174 23.69 -13.87 14.19
N TRP A 175 22.94 -12.79 13.92
CA TRP A 175 22.79 -12.26 12.56
C TRP A 175 24.01 -11.45 12.10
N ARG A 176 24.70 -10.77 13.02
CA ARG A 176 25.92 -9.98 12.74
C ARG A 176 27.10 -10.86 12.32
N ILE A 177 27.16 -12.11 12.78
CA ILE A 177 28.24 -13.07 12.46
C ILE A 177 28.09 -13.69 11.06
N GLN A 178 26.88 -13.78 10.51
CA GLN A 178 26.65 -14.42 9.20
C GLN A 178 26.87 -13.48 7.99
N HIS A 179 26.92 -12.16 8.19
CA HIS A 179 27.07 -11.18 7.10
C HIS A 179 28.39 -10.39 7.14
N VAL A 180 29.32 -10.73 8.06
CA VAL A 180 30.71 -10.29 7.97
C VAL A 180 31.57 -11.49 7.54
N ARG A 181 31.61 -11.73 6.23
CA ARG A 181 32.72 -12.39 5.54
C ARG A 181 33.00 -11.69 4.23
#